data_AF-A0A1G2UWW8-F1
#
_entry.id   AF-A0A1G2UWW8-F1
#
_cell.length_a   1.000
_cell.length_b   1.000
_cell.length_c   1.000
_cell.angle_alpha   90.00
_cell.angle_beta   90.00
_cell.angle_gamma   90.00
#
_symmetry.space_group_name_H-M   'P 1'
#
loop_
_entity.id
_entity.type
_entity.pdbx_description
1 polymer ?
#
loop_
_entity_poly.entity_id
_entity_poly.type
_entity_poly.pdbx_seq_one_letter_code
_entity_poly.pdbx_strand_id
1 'polypeptide(L)'
;MPKFSWGATRFVILVGNVAIKITRIRMSWIVRRFFLHLKNGELRERLRYQVENPKLATDNILAGIRANRIERGLWRPSLSPYLVPTFFSLGSIINVQGRGKEVSSEELSAAHPFRALLACLPIESVADMGNPENFCRYKGEVRLADYGSEAALKLFSRSPVVAKVRVA
;
A
#
# COMPACT_ATOMS: atom_id res chain seq x y z
N MET A 1 -24.23 3.16 -6.09
CA MET A 1 -23.49 4.28 -6.69
C MET A 1 -21.99 4.13 -6.41
N PRO A 2 -21.11 4.54 -7.35
CA PRO A 2 -19.67 4.54 -7.12
C PRO A 2 -19.27 5.57 -6.05
N LYS A 3 -18.37 5.20 -5.12
CA LYS A 3 -17.76 6.12 -4.14
C LYS A 3 -16.31 6.37 -4.53
N PHE A 4 -15.90 7.63 -4.55
CA PHE A 4 -14.54 8.04 -4.88
C PHE A 4 -13.79 8.44 -3.61
N SER A 5 -12.57 7.94 -3.46
CA SER A 5 -11.66 8.32 -2.37
C SER A 5 -10.29 8.68 -2.93
N TRP A 6 -9.65 9.64 -2.26
CA TRP A 6 -8.39 10.24 -2.68
C TRP A 6 -7.31 9.90 -1.66
N GLY A 7 -6.49 8.90 -1.97
CA GLY A 7 -5.29 8.61 -1.20
C GLY A 7 -4.14 9.53 -1.60
N ALA A 8 -3.09 9.53 -0.78
CA ALA A 8 -1.87 10.28 -1.06
C ALA A 8 -1.25 9.86 -2.40
N THR A 9 -1.17 8.56 -2.68
CA THR A 9 -0.44 8.00 -3.83
C THR A 9 -1.34 7.36 -4.90
N ARG A 10 -2.63 7.15 -4.59
CA ARG A 10 -3.60 6.41 -5.43
C ARG A 10 -4.98 7.06 -5.35
N PHE A 11 -5.73 7.00 -6.44
CA PHE A 11 -7.19 7.21 -6.45
C PHE A 11 -7.88 5.87 -6.20
N VAL A 12 -8.95 5.85 -5.42
CA VAL A 12 -9.71 4.64 -5.15
C VAL A 12 -11.15 4.84 -5.57
N ILE A 13 -11.64 3.97 -6.44
CA ILE A 13 -13.03 3.94 -6.90
C ILE A 13 -13.66 2.67 -6.35
N LEU A 14 -14.70 2.83 -5.53
CA LEU A 14 -15.44 1.73 -4.94
C LEU A 14 -16.69 1.46 -5.77
N VAL A 15 -16.77 0.28 -6.40
CA VAL A 15 -17.87 -0.12 -7.28
C VAL A 15 -18.33 -1.52 -6.88
N GLY A 16 -19.59 -1.65 -6.43
CA GLY A 16 -20.10 -2.93 -5.93
C GLY A 16 -19.18 -3.52 -4.84
N ASN A 17 -18.73 -4.75 -5.06
CA ASN A 17 -17.85 -5.51 -4.16
C ASN A 17 -16.36 -5.38 -4.50
N VAL A 18 -15.96 -4.41 -5.31
CA VAL A 18 -14.56 -4.17 -5.68
C VAL A 18 -14.09 -2.75 -5.35
N ALA A 19 -12.80 -2.64 -5.07
CA ALA A 19 -12.06 -1.40 -4.96
C ALA A 19 -11.04 -1.33 -6.10
N ILE A 20 -11.16 -0.31 -6.95
CA ILE A 20 -10.26 -0.05 -8.07
C ILE A 20 -9.28 1.05 -7.64
N LYS A 21 -8.02 0.67 -7.43
CA LYS A 21 -6.93 1.54 -7.03
C LYS A 21 -6.14 1.96 -8.27
N ILE A 22 -6.15 3.25 -8.60
CA ILE A 22 -5.46 3.83 -9.76
C ILE A 22 -4.27 4.66 -9.25
N THR A 23 -3.07 4.37 -9.72
CA THR A 23 -1.86 5.08 -9.32
C THR A 23 -1.88 6.54 -9.78
N ARG A 24 -1.44 7.43 -8.89
CA ARG A 24 -1.18 8.83 -9.20
C ARG A 24 0.29 9.00 -9.56
N ILE A 25 0.59 9.31 -10.82
CA ILE A 25 1.92 9.78 -11.19
C ILE A 25 1.97 11.27 -10.87
N ARG A 26 2.79 11.66 -9.90
CA ARG A 26 2.88 13.05 -9.41
C ARG A 26 3.73 13.94 -10.34
N MET A 27 3.49 13.91 -11.64
CA MET A 27 4.26 14.69 -12.63
C MET A 27 4.19 16.20 -12.35
N SER A 28 3.02 16.71 -11.97
CA SER A 28 2.85 18.12 -11.61
C SER A 28 3.69 18.56 -10.41
N TRP A 29 3.97 17.65 -9.47
CA TRP A 29 4.86 17.93 -8.35
C TRP A 29 6.32 18.08 -8.81
N ILE A 30 6.76 17.23 -9.74
CA ILE A 30 8.11 17.31 -10.33
C ILE A 30 8.27 18.66 -11.03
N VAL A 31 7.31 19.02 -11.89
CA VAL A 31 7.33 20.28 -12.65
C VAL A 31 7.33 21.48 -11.71
N ARG A 32 6.46 21.49 -10.69
CA ARG A 32 6.41 22.56 -9.68
C ARG A 32 7.71 22.69 -8.90
N ARG A 33 8.30 21.57 -8.46
CA ARG A 33 9.60 21.54 -7.78
C ARG A 33 10.72 22.09 -8.68
N PHE A 34 10.72 21.71 -9.95
CA PHE A 34 11.68 22.19 -10.93
C PHE A 34 11.64 23.72 -11.04
N PHE A 35 10.46 24.31 -11.26
CA PHE A 35 10.31 25.77 -11.34
C PHE A 35 10.65 26.48 -10.02
N LEU A 36 10.33 25.87 -8.87
CA LEU A 36 10.71 26.41 -7.56
C LEU A 36 12.23 26.47 -7.40
N HIS A 37 12.95 25.40 -7.71
CA HIS A 37 14.41 25.36 -7.60
C HIS A 37 15.11 26.21 -8.67
N LEU A 38 14.49 26.36 -9.85
CA LEU A 38 14.94 27.32 -10.86
C LEU A 38 14.84 28.76 -10.32
N LYS A 39 13.69 29.13 -9.73
CA LYS A 39 13.46 30.46 -9.13
C LYS A 39 14.43 30.76 -7.99
N ASN A 40 14.78 29.75 -7.19
CA ASN A 40 15.67 29.90 -6.04
C ASN A 40 17.16 29.81 -6.41
N GLY A 41 17.52 29.54 -7.66
CA GLY A 41 18.92 29.34 -8.07
C GLY A 41 19.56 28.03 -7.57
N GLU A 42 18.79 27.15 -6.92
CA GLU A 42 19.24 25.88 -6.33
C GLU A 42 19.27 24.71 -7.34
N LEU A 43 18.84 24.93 -8.58
CA LEU A 43 18.56 23.86 -9.54
C LEU A 43 19.76 22.92 -9.74
N ARG A 44 20.96 23.46 -9.86
CA ARG A 44 22.19 22.67 -10.11
C ARG A 44 22.53 21.74 -8.95
N GLU A 45 22.40 22.22 -7.72
CA GLU A 45 22.66 21.44 -6.51
C GLU A 45 21.60 20.35 -6.32
N ARG A 46 20.32 20.68 -6.58
CA ARG A 46 19.23 19.72 -6.49
C ARG A 46 19.30 18.64 -7.56
N LEU A 47 19.67 18.98 -8.79
CA LEU A 47 19.89 18.00 -9.85
C LEU A 47 21.06 17.08 -9.49
N ARG A 48 22.17 17.61 -8.98
CA ARG A 48 23.29 16.81 -8.50
C ARG A 48 22.85 15.84 -7.40
N TYR A 49 22.13 16.34 -6.39
CA TYR A 49 21.58 15.50 -5.32
C TYR A 49 20.66 14.39 -5.85
N GLN A 50 19.81 14.68 -6.83
CA GLN A 50 18.93 13.68 -7.43
C GLN A 50 19.69 12.65 -8.28
N VAL A 51 20.75 13.06 -8.99
CA VAL A 51 21.64 12.16 -9.73
C VAL A 51 22.39 11.22 -8.78
N GLU A 52 22.81 11.73 -7.62
CA GLU A 52 23.44 10.94 -6.56
C GLU A 52 22.42 10.06 -5.81
N ASN A 53 21.15 10.46 -5.77
CA ASN A 53 20.08 9.77 -5.04
C ASN A 53 18.85 9.49 -5.92
N PRO A 54 19.00 8.77 -7.06
CA PRO A 54 17.92 8.62 -8.05
C PRO A 54 16.72 7.88 -7.46
N LYS A 55 16.98 6.94 -6.53
CA LYS A 55 15.95 6.15 -5.86
C LYS A 55 14.94 6.99 -5.08
N LEU A 56 15.41 8.02 -4.35
CA LEU A 56 14.56 8.92 -3.58
C LEU A 56 13.64 9.77 -4.48
N ALA A 57 14.14 10.19 -5.63
CA ALA A 57 13.33 10.89 -6.63
C ALA A 57 12.27 9.97 -7.22
N THR A 58 12.65 8.76 -7.64
CA THR A 58 11.73 7.80 -8.26
C THR A 58 10.70 7.24 -7.28
N ASP A 59 11.08 7.01 -6.02
CA ASP A 59 10.19 6.43 -5.00
C ASP A 59 8.99 7.34 -4.71
N ASN A 60 9.18 8.66 -4.75
CA ASN A 60 8.10 9.62 -4.55
C ASN A 60 7.16 9.76 -5.76
N ILE A 61 7.70 9.61 -6.97
CA ILE A 61 6.96 9.77 -8.23
C ILE A 61 6.11 8.53 -8.51
N LEU A 62 6.67 7.35 -8.24
CA LEU A 62 6.11 6.05 -8.57
C LEU A 62 5.57 5.31 -7.33
N ALA A 63 5.38 6.00 -6.22
CA ALA A 63 4.93 5.42 -4.95
C ALA A 63 3.66 4.56 -5.10
N GLY A 64 2.69 5.01 -5.90
CA GLY A 64 1.46 4.22 -6.15
C GLY A 64 1.72 2.97 -6.99
N ILE A 65 2.65 3.03 -7.96
CA ILE A 65 3.05 1.86 -8.76
C ILE A 65 3.70 0.83 -7.84
N ARG A 66 4.61 1.27 -6.98
CA ARG A 66 5.27 0.42 -5.98
C ARG A 66 4.25 -0.22 -5.05
N ALA A 67 3.30 0.56 -4.53
CA ALA A 67 2.27 0.04 -3.64
C ALA A 67 1.41 -1.05 -4.31
N ASN A 68 0.95 -0.81 -5.55
CA ASN A 68 0.20 -1.81 -6.32
C ASN A 68 1.04 -3.06 -6.63
N ARG A 69 2.34 -2.90 -6.91
CA ARG A 69 3.25 -4.02 -7.14
C ARG A 69 3.44 -4.86 -5.89
N ILE A 70 3.56 -4.22 -4.72
CA ILE A 70 3.64 -4.89 -3.42
C ILE A 70 2.34 -5.64 -3.15
N GLU A 71 1.18 -5.01 -3.30
CA GLU A 71 -0.12 -5.67 -3.09
C GLU A 71 -0.30 -6.88 -4.00
N ARG A 72 0.12 -6.79 -5.26
CA ARG A 72 0.10 -7.92 -6.19
C ARG A 72 1.06 -9.03 -5.77
N GLY A 73 2.29 -8.68 -5.38
CA GLY A 73 3.32 -9.66 -5.02
C GLY A 73 3.05 -10.38 -3.69
N LEU A 74 2.42 -9.68 -2.75
CA LEU A 74 1.97 -10.21 -1.47
C LEU A 74 0.68 -11.02 -1.60
N TRP A 75 -0.17 -10.72 -2.56
CA TRP A 75 -1.37 -11.53 -2.77
C TRP A 75 -1.00 -12.93 -3.25
N ARG A 76 -1.21 -13.91 -2.37
CA ARG A 76 -1.02 -15.34 -2.61
C ARG A 76 -2.12 -16.12 -1.86
N PRO A 77 -2.54 -17.31 -2.32
CA PRO A 77 -3.56 -18.09 -1.63
C PRO A 77 -3.26 -18.36 -0.15
N SER A 78 -1.99 -18.56 0.21
CA SER A 78 -1.54 -18.77 1.60
C SER A 78 -1.76 -17.57 2.53
N LEU A 79 -1.94 -16.37 1.97
CA LEU A 79 -2.20 -15.13 2.71
C LEU A 79 -3.67 -14.70 2.65
N SER A 80 -4.53 -15.51 2.03
CA SER A 80 -5.97 -15.28 1.91
C SER A 80 -6.70 -15.03 3.24
N PRO A 81 -6.38 -15.71 4.35
CA PRO A 81 -7.05 -15.43 5.63
C PRO A 81 -6.77 -14.02 6.16
N TYR A 82 -5.65 -13.42 5.78
CA TYR A 82 -5.15 -12.18 6.36
C TYR A 82 -5.37 -10.97 5.45
N LEU A 83 -5.32 -11.19 4.14
CA LEU A 83 -5.34 -10.14 3.12
C LEU A 83 -6.61 -10.20 2.29
N VAL A 84 -7.13 -9.03 1.96
CA VAL A 84 -8.24 -8.93 1.00
C VAL A 84 -7.70 -9.18 -0.41
N PRO A 85 -8.30 -10.08 -1.21
CA PRO A 85 -7.75 -10.53 -2.48
C PRO A 85 -7.55 -9.41 -3.50
N THR A 86 -6.37 -9.39 -4.13
CA THR A 86 -6.12 -8.66 -5.37
C THR A 86 -6.56 -9.52 -6.56
N PHE A 87 -7.65 -9.16 -7.22
CA PHE A 87 -8.18 -9.93 -8.35
C PHE A 87 -7.41 -9.68 -9.65
N PHE A 88 -7.00 -8.43 -9.88
CA PHE A 88 -6.41 -8.03 -11.15
C PHE A 88 -5.46 -6.85 -10.97
N SER A 89 -4.39 -6.82 -11.76
CA SER A 89 -3.46 -5.69 -11.79
C SER A 89 -2.96 -5.43 -13.21
N LEU A 90 -3.22 -4.22 -13.73
CA LEU A 90 -2.73 -3.78 -15.05
C LEU A 90 -1.48 -2.93 -14.88
N GLY A 91 -0.31 -3.53 -15.15
CA GLY A 91 0.98 -2.83 -15.14
C GLY A 91 1.31 -2.13 -13.82
N SER A 92 0.70 -2.52 -12.69
CA SER A 92 0.76 -1.80 -11.40
C SER A 92 0.20 -0.36 -11.44
N ILE A 93 -0.42 0.06 -12.54
CA ILE A 93 -1.12 1.34 -12.68
C ILE A 93 -2.52 1.22 -12.10
N ILE A 94 -3.19 0.10 -12.37
CA ILE A 94 -4.53 -0.22 -11.85
C ILE A 94 -4.44 -1.50 -11.04
N ASN A 95 -5.02 -1.50 -9.84
CA ASN A 95 -5.21 -2.69 -9.02
C ASN A 95 -6.69 -2.85 -8.68
N VAL A 96 -7.26 -4.02 -8.93
CA VAL A 96 -8.65 -4.34 -8.57
C VAL A 96 -8.61 -5.33 -7.42
N GLN A 97 -9.19 -4.91 -6.31
CA GLN A 97 -9.18 -5.65 -5.06
C GLN A 97 -10.59 -5.90 -4.57
N GLY A 98 -10.79 -6.93 -3.76
CA GLY A 98 -12.02 -7.11 -3.00
C GLY A 98 -12.33 -5.88 -2.15
N ARG A 99 -13.62 -5.60 -1.96
CA ARG A 99 -14.10 -4.58 -1.04
C ARG A 99 -14.85 -5.25 0.10
N GLY A 100 -14.47 -4.93 1.34
CA GLY A 100 -15.22 -5.29 2.53
C GLY A 100 -16.02 -4.12 3.11
N LYS A 101 -16.66 -4.37 4.24
CA LYS A 101 -17.29 -3.32 5.06
C LYS A 101 -16.23 -2.66 5.94
N GLU A 102 -16.39 -1.37 6.21
CA GLU A 102 -15.53 -0.64 7.17
C GLU A 102 -15.59 -1.32 8.55
N VAL A 103 -14.47 -1.33 9.26
CA VAL A 103 -14.30 -1.97 10.57
C VAL A 103 -14.06 -0.89 11.60
N SER A 104 -14.74 -0.96 12.75
CA SER A 104 -14.51 0.00 13.84
C SER A 104 -13.23 -0.33 14.62
N SER A 105 -12.74 0.63 15.41
CA SER A 105 -11.58 0.41 16.29
C SER A 105 -11.82 -0.71 17.30
N GLU A 106 -13.03 -0.79 17.86
CA GLU A 106 -13.43 -1.81 18.83
C GLU A 106 -13.46 -3.20 18.17
N GLU A 107 -14.01 -3.27 16.97
CA GLU A 107 -14.07 -4.49 16.18
C GLU A 107 -12.66 -4.97 15.79
N LEU A 108 -11.80 -4.07 15.31
CA LEU A 108 -10.41 -4.40 15.00
C LEU A 108 -9.68 -4.87 16.25
N SER A 109 -9.85 -4.18 17.38
CA SER A 109 -9.25 -4.57 18.65
C SER A 109 -9.66 -5.99 19.03
N ALA A 110 -10.96 -6.32 18.98
CA ALA A 110 -11.49 -7.63 19.35
C ALA A 110 -11.03 -8.77 18.42
N ALA A 111 -10.97 -8.52 17.11
CA ALA A 111 -10.74 -9.55 16.08
C ALA A 111 -9.48 -9.30 15.24
N HIS A 112 -8.43 -8.73 15.84
CA HIS A 112 -7.22 -8.32 15.11
C HIS A 112 -6.51 -9.54 14.47
N PRO A 113 -6.44 -9.64 13.12
CA PRO A 113 -5.92 -10.84 12.45
C PRO A 113 -4.42 -11.06 12.68
N PHE A 114 -3.69 -10.01 13.07
CA PHE A 114 -2.26 -10.07 13.38
C PHE A 114 -1.93 -9.96 14.87
N ARG A 115 -2.89 -10.11 15.80
CA ARG A 115 -2.65 -9.87 17.24
C ARG A 115 -1.40 -10.57 17.77
N ALA A 116 -1.26 -11.86 17.47
CA ALA A 116 -0.11 -12.66 17.90
C ALA A 116 1.21 -12.17 17.29
N LEU A 117 1.18 -11.69 16.05
CA LEU A 117 2.35 -11.18 15.33
C LEU A 117 2.77 -9.81 15.85
N LEU A 118 1.81 -8.93 16.16
CA LEU A 118 2.05 -7.60 16.74
C LEU A 118 2.67 -7.69 18.14
N ALA A 119 2.32 -8.71 18.93
CA ALA A 119 2.90 -8.93 20.26
C ALA A 119 4.42 -9.23 20.22
N CYS A 120 4.94 -9.68 19.07
CA CYS A 120 6.34 -10.08 18.92
C CYS A 120 7.19 -9.08 18.12
N LEU A 121 6.61 -7.97 17.67
CA LEU A 121 7.28 -7.04 16.75
C LEU A 121 7.36 -5.62 17.31
N PRO A 122 8.43 -4.86 16.97
CA PRO A 122 8.48 -3.45 17.30
C PRO A 122 7.34 -2.68 16.60
N ILE A 123 6.72 -1.76 17.32
CA ILE A 123 5.58 -0.92 16.86
C ILE A 123 5.88 -0.22 15.52
N GLU A 124 7.14 0.16 15.30
CA GLU A 124 7.62 0.83 14.09
C GLU A 124 7.47 -0.03 12.82
N SER A 125 7.41 -1.36 12.96
CA SER A 125 7.32 -2.29 11.83
C SER A 125 5.89 -2.53 11.34
N VAL A 126 4.88 -1.94 12.00
CA VAL A 126 3.47 -2.33 11.88
C VAL A 126 2.53 -1.13 11.72
N ALA A 127 3.04 0.03 11.28
CA ALA A 127 2.27 1.27 11.15
C ALA A 127 0.97 1.10 10.34
N ASP A 128 0.98 0.30 9.27
CA ASP A 128 -0.22 0.04 8.48
C ASP A 128 -1.22 -0.93 9.14
N MET A 129 -0.81 -1.63 10.20
CA MET A 129 -1.60 -2.64 10.89
C MET A 129 -2.24 -2.14 12.18
N GLY A 130 -1.93 -0.91 12.62
CA GLY A 130 -2.57 -0.29 13.77
C GLY A 130 -3.83 0.52 13.43
N ASN A 131 -4.03 0.86 12.16
CA ASN A 131 -5.09 1.78 11.73
C ASN A 131 -6.32 1.01 11.22
N PRO A 132 -7.51 1.17 11.84
CA PRO A 132 -8.76 0.54 11.40
C PRO A 132 -9.11 0.80 9.93
N GLU A 133 -8.77 1.98 9.42
CA GLU A 133 -8.99 2.35 8.01
C GLU A 133 -8.30 1.43 7.00
N ASN A 134 -7.24 0.73 7.42
CA ASN A 134 -6.53 -0.21 6.57
C ASN A 134 -7.18 -1.61 6.56
N PHE A 135 -8.19 -1.84 7.41
CA PHE A 135 -8.90 -3.10 7.53
C PHE A 135 -10.32 -3.01 7.00
N CYS A 136 -10.87 -4.17 6.64
CA CYS A 136 -12.29 -4.28 6.34
C CYS A 136 -12.81 -5.66 6.73
N ARG A 137 -14.12 -5.77 6.92
CA ARG A 137 -14.81 -7.05 7.07
C ARG A 137 -15.10 -7.60 5.68
N TYR A 138 -14.37 -8.66 5.31
CA TYR A 138 -14.49 -9.33 4.03
C TYR A 138 -14.85 -10.79 4.25
N LYS A 139 -15.98 -11.22 3.68
CA LYS A 139 -16.53 -12.59 3.87
C LYS A 139 -16.67 -12.99 5.35
N GLY A 140 -17.06 -12.05 6.21
CA GLY A 140 -17.28 -12.30 7.63
C GLY A 140 -16.06 -12.13 8.52
N GLU A 141 -14.85 -12.00 7.95
CA GLU A 141 -13.59 -11.90 8.69
C GLU A 141 -12.98 -10.51 8.57
N VAL A 142 -12.26 -10.07 9.61
CA VAL A 142 -11.45 -8.84 9.57
C VAL A 142 -10.17 -9.13 8.81
N ARG A 143 -9.94 -8.42 7.70
CA ARG A 143 -8.78 -8.59 6.82
C ARG A 143 -8.14 -7.26 6.49
N LEU A 144 -6.83 -7.29 6.22
CA LEU A 144 -6.06 -6.12 5.79
C LEU A 144 -6.36 -5.81 4.32
N ALA A 145 -6.90 -4.62 4.08
CA ALA A 145 -7.25 -4.11 2.76
C ALA A 145 -6.16 -3.21 2.16
N ASP A 146 -5.40 -2.48 2.99
CA ASP A 146 -4.21 -1.74 2.53
C ASP A 146 -2.93 -2.38 3.08
N TYR A 147 -2.22 -3.06 2.20
CA TYR A 147 -0.96 -3.74 2.49
C TYR A 147 0.10 -3.45 1.42
N GLY A 148 -0.02 -2.31 0.75
CA GLY A 148 0.92 -1.86 -0.29
C GLY A 148 2.20 -1.22 0.23
N SER A 149 2.56 -1.44 1.50
CA SER A 149 3.70 -0.80 2.13
C SER A 149 4.92 -1.71 2.21
N GLU A 150 6.10 -1.10 2.36
CA GLU A 150 7.35 -1.82 2.63
C GLU A 150 7.34 -2.52 3.99
N ALA A 151 6.62 -1.98 4.97
CA ALA A 151 6.45 -2.59 6.27
C ALA A 151 5.68 -3.92 6.15
N ALA A 152 4.55 -3.90 5.43
CA ALA A 152 3.81 -5.12 5.11
C ALA A 152 4.66 -6.12 4.33
N LEU A 153 5.41 -5.67 3.31
CA LEU A 153 6.31 -6.53 2.54
C LEU A 153 7.37 -7.21 3.42
N LYS A 154 8.03 -6.46 4.30
CA LYS A 154 9.03 -7.01 5.23
C LYS A 154 8.41 -8.00 6.20
N LEU A 155 7.20 -7.71 6.68
CA LEU A 155 6.50 -8.58 7.61
C LEU A 155 6.17 -9.94 6.98
N PHE A 156 5.50 -9.90 5.82
CA PHE A 156 5.05 -11.12 5.15
C PHE A 156 6.19 -11.89 4.48
N SER A 157 7.31 -11.24 4.14
CA SER A 157 8.49 -11.95 3.63
C SER A 157 9.29 -12.68 4.72
N ARG A 158 9.16 -12.26 5.99
CA ARG A 158 9.89 -12.84 7.14
C ARG A 158 9.04 -13.76 8.02
N SER A 159 7.72 -13.67 7.93
CA SER A 159 6.83 -14.42 8.81
C SER A 159 6.88 -15.93 8.51
N PRO A 160 7.09 -16.79 9.52
CA PRO A 160 7.04 -18.26 9.37
C PRO A 160 5.65 -18.77 8.94
N VAL A 161 4.60 -17.96 9.08
CA VAL A 161 3.27 -18.19 8.49
C VAL A 161 3.34 -18.28 6.95
N VAL A 162 4.37 -17.69 6.34
CA VAL A 162 4.65 -17.71 4.88
C VAL A 162 5.78 -18.67 4.51
N ALA A 163 6.64 -19.06 5.46
CA ALA A 163 7.84 -19.89 5.20
C ALA A 163 7.56 -21.34 4.74
N LYS A 164 6.29 -21.79 4.73
CA LYS A 164 5.88 -23.04 4.06
C LYS A 164 5.71 -22.91 2.54
N VAL A 165 5.85 -21.72 1.96
CA VAL A 165 5.72 -21.50 0.51
C VAL A 165 7.06 -21.01 -0.04
N ARG A 166 8.00 -21.94 -0.22
CA ARG A 166 9.18 -21.71 -1.05
C ARG A 166 8.73 -21.56 -2.50
N VAL A 167 9.17 -20.45 -3.10
CA VAL A 167 9.07 -20.18 -4.54
C VAL A 167 9.92 -21.23 -5.27
N ALA A 168 9.27 -22.05 -6.08
CA ALA A 168 9.87 -22.65 -7.27
C ALA A 168 9.48 -21.77 -8.46
#